data_AF-A0ABD5TGR2-F1
#
_entry.id   AF-A0ABD5TGR2-F1
#
_cell.length_a   1.000
_cell.length_b   1.000
_cell.length_c   1.000
_cell.angle_alpha   90.00
_cell.angle_beta   90.00
_cell.angle_gamma   90.00
#
_symmetry.space_group_name_H-M   'P 1'
#
loop_
_entity.id
_entity.type
_entity.pdbx_description
1 polymer ?
#
loop_
_entity_poly.entity_id
_entity_poly.type
_entity_poly.pdbx_seq_one_letter_code
_entity_poly.pdbx_strand_id
1 'polypeptide(L)' 'MSTTGLCQICERATASHSCRQCGAVVCEDHWDADRRLCADCTAASAT' A
#
# COMPACT_ATOMS: atom_id res chain seq x y z
N MET A 1 -7.27 14.92 15.76
CA MET A 1 -6.09 15.07 14.89
C MET A 1 -6.24 14.06 13.76
N SER A 2 -6.32 14.50 12.51
CA SER A 2 -6.50 13.64 11.34
C SER A 2 -5.21 13.66 10.53
N THR A 3 -4.32 12.71 10.79
CA THR A 3 -3.23 12.42 9.87
C THR A 3 -3.86 11.81 8.61
N THR A 4 -4.04 12.62 7.58
CA THR A 4 -4.30 12.11 6.23
C THR A 4 -3.26 11.03 5.94
N GLY A 5 -3.72 9.79 5.76
CA GLY A 5 -2.91 8.59 5.96
C GLY A 5 -1.64 8.61 5.13
N LEU A 6 -0.50 8.61 5.79
CA LEU A 6 0.77 8.28 5.15
C LEU A 6 0.73 6.82 4.71
N CYS A 7 1.57 6.47 3.74
CA CYS A 7 1.79 5.11 3.32
C CYS A 7 2.16 4.27 4.55
N GLN A 8 1.38 3.23 4.82
CA GLN A 8 1.59 2.37 6.00
C GLN A 8 2.83 1.46 5.87
N ILE A 9 3.53 1.50 4.74
CA ILE A 9 4.77 0.74 4.51
C ILE A 9 6.00 1.61 4.78
N CYS A 10 6.05 2.82 4.21
CA CYS A 10 7.22 3.68 4.34
C CYS A 10 7.04 4.88 5.25
N GLU A 11 5.80 5.16 5.68
CA GLU A 11 5.43 6.20 6.65
C GLU A 11 5.95 7.61 6.33
N ARG A 12 6.23 7.87 5.04
CA ARG A 12 6.88 9.09 4.55
C ARG A 12 6.11 9.77 3.43
N ALA A 13 5.54 8.99 2.51
CA ALA A 13 4.76 9.47 1.39
C ALA A 13 3.26 9.43 1.72
N THR A 14 2.46 10.31 1.12
CA THR A 14 1.00 10.26 1.25
C THR A 14 0.45 9.00 0.60
N ALA A 15 -0.47 8.31 1.28
CA ALA A 15 -1.12 7.16 0.69
C ALA A 15 -2.21 7.60 -0.31
N SER A 16 -2.18 6.99 -1.49
CA SER A 16 -3.12 7.26 -2.59
C SER A 16 -3.88 6.01 -3.03
N HIS A 17 -3.41 4.83 -2.64
CA HIS A 17 -3.98 3.54 -3.03
C HIS A 17 -4.31 2.69 -1.81
N SER A 18 -5.36 1.88 -1.88
CA SER A 18 -5.76 0.94 -0.84
C SER A 18 -5.62 -0.50 -1.32
N CYS A 19 -4.91 -1.31 -0.55
CA CYS A 19 -4.73 -2.73 -0.79
C CYS A 19 -6.04 -3.49 -0.59
N ARG A 20 -6.50 -4.20 -1.62
CA ARG A 20 -7.71 -5.05 -1.53
C ARG A 20 -7.55 -6.29 -0.65
N GLN A 21 -6.31 -6.72 -0.35
CA GLN A 21 -6.04 -7.93 0.41
C GLN A 21 -5.97 -7.66 1.92
N CYS A 22 -5.17 -6.68 2.34
CA CYS A 22 -5.00 -6.36 3.77
C CYS A 22 -5.72 -5.07 4.20
N GLY A 23 -6.25 -4.27 3.27
CA GLY A 23 -6.86 -2.97 3.56
C GLY A 23 -5.87 -1.83 3.76
N ALA A 24 -4.56 -2.09 3.68
CA ALA A 24 -3.54 -1.07 3.94
C ALA A 24 -3.54 0.04 2.89
N VAL A 25 -3.27 1.28 3.32
CA VAL A 25 -3.14 2.43 2.41
C VAL A 25 -1.67 2.71 2.11
N VAL A 26 -1.33 2.80 0.83
CA VAL A 26 0.06 2.88 0.33
C VAL A 26 0.23 3.97 -0.73
N CYS A 27 1.46 4.46 -0.87
CA CYS A 27 1.85 5.36 -1.95
C CYS A 27 2.07 4.56 -3.25
N GLU A 28 2.21 5.26 -4.37
CA GLU A 28 2.45 4.66 -5.69
C GLU A 28 3.69 3.74 -5.72
N ASP A 29 4.78 4.11 -5.02
CA ASP A 29 6.00 3.28 -4.96
C ASP A 29 5.77 1.89 -4.34
N HIS A 30 4.82 1.77 -3.39
CA HIS A 30 4.52 0.50 -2.73
C HIS A 30 3.18 -0.08 -3.19
N TRP A 31 2.63 0.45 -4.28
CA TRP A 31 1.41 -0.01 -4.91
C TRP A 31 1.75 -0.81 -6.16
N ASP A 32 1.31 -2.06 -6.19
CA ASP A 32 1.35 -2.90 -7.37
C ASP A 32 0.06 -2.70 -8.16
N ALA A 33 0.15 -2.00 -9.30
CA ALA A 33 -0.99 -1.71 -10.15
C ALA A 33 -1.53 -2.93 -10.89
N ASP A 34 -0.67 -3.91 -11.20
CA ASP A 34 -1.02 -5.14 -11.91
C ASP A 34 -1.89 -6.04 -11.02
N ARG A 35 -1.44 -6.25 -9.78
CA ARG A 35 -2.15 -7.08 -8.79
C ARG A 35 -3.20 -6.29 -8.00
N ARG A 36 -3.13 -4.96 -8.03
CA ARG A 36 -3.89 -4.04 -7.18
C ARG A 36 -3.68 -4.33 -5.69
N LEU A 37 -2.42 -4.58 -5.31
CA LEU A 37 -2.00 -4.97 -3.96
C LEU A 37 -0.87 -4.06 -3.47
N CYS A 38 -0.65 -4.02 -2.15
CA CYS A 38 0.57 -3.42 -1.63
C CYS A 38 1.78 -4.35 -1.85
N ALA A 39 2.98 -3.78 -1.83
CA ALA A 39 4.24 -4.50 -2.02
C ALA A 39 4.39 -5.75 -1.13
N ASP A 40 4.00 -5.68 0.16
CA ASP A 40 4.02 -6.85 1.06
C ASP A 40 3.08 -7.98 0.61
N CYS A 41 1.85 -7.63 0.20
CA CYS A 41 0.87 -8.59 -0.27
C CYS A 41 1.25 -9.19 -1.63
N THR A 42 1.85 -8.39 -2.52
CA THR A 42 2.44 -8.87 -3.77
C THR A 42 3.56 -9.86 -3.49
N ALA A 43 4.50 -9.53 -2.59
CA ALA A 43 5.62 -10.40 -2.26
C ALA A 43 5.15 -11.73 -1.65
N ALA A 44 4.14 -11.70 -0.79
CA ALA A 44 3.56 -12.90 -0.19
C ALA A 44 2.81 -13.81 -1.18
N SER A 45 2.35 -13.28 -2.31
CA SER A 45 1.56 -14.00 -3.32
C SER A 45 2.38 -14.52 -4.52
N ALA A 46 3.70 -14.46 -4.45
CA ALA A 46 4.61 -14.93 -5.51
C ALA A 46 5.15 -16.36 -5.29
N THR A 47 4.42 -17.19 -4.53
CA THR A 47 4.73 -18.62 -4.28
C THR A 47 4.44 -19.47 -5.51
#